data_AF-A0A2E8LCI3-F1
#
_entry.id   AF-A0A2E8LCI3-F1
#
_cell.length_a   1.000
_cell.length_b   1.000
_cell.length_c   1.000
_cell.angle_alpha   90.00
_cell.angle_beta   90.00
_cell.angle_gamma   90.00
#
_symmetry.space_group_name_H-M   'P 1'
#
loop_
_entity.id
_entity.type
_entity.pdbx_description
1 polymer ?
#
loop_
_entity_poly.entity_id
_entity_poly.type
_entity_poly.pdbx_seq_one_letter_code
_entity_poly.pdbx_strand_id
1 'polypeptide(L)'
;MRILFIVNSVASSVTARRRVVVHKALSADHDVTLAETSRRGHATRLAQSAARESYDLVVVLGGDGTLNEAANGLAGTDTALATLPGGSTNVFARILGLPDDSVEAVNVLLEALDAGNINRIGLGAVEGRYFLFHCGVGFDAAVVEQVERRGPWKRWAGHPLFIYAAVDTWIRRVDRGNPPLRVIDANGQERTRGHFSIIMNANPYTFLGNRAFELVPELTLQDPLAAVTLKELNLRTLGPVAAAALAHQPLEGRKNLDIATGVRSLV
;
A
#
# COMPACT_ATOMS: atom_id res chain seq x y z
N MET A 1 8.04 -26.04 -2.80
CA MET A 1 8.51 -24.96 -1.89
C MET A 1 7.89 -25.16 -0.51
N ARG A 2 8.52 -24.66 0.54
CA ARG A 2 7.94 -24.52 1.89
C ARG A 2 7.26 -23.16 1.99
N ILE A 3 5.93 -23.18 2.17
CA ILE A 3 5.09 -21.98 2.16
C ILE A 3 4.43 -21.78 3.52
N LEU A 4 4.57 -20.59 4.08
CA LEU A 4 3.73 -20.16 5.20
C LEU A 4 2.53 -19.38 4.63
N PHE A 5 1.34 -19.96 4.75
CA PHE A 5 0.10 -19.34 4.34
C PHE A 5 -0.56 -18.61 5.52
N ILE A 6 -0.37 -17.29 5.58
CA ILE A 6 -0.94 -16.42 6.61
C ILE A 6 -2.34 -15.96 6.20
N VAL A 7 -3.32 -16.16 7.07
CA VAL A 7 -4.71 -15.78 6.83
C VAL A 7 -5.19 -14.79 7.89
N ASN A 8 -5.71 -13.65 7.43
CA ASN A 8 -6.47 -12.74 8.30
C ASN A 8 -7.98 -13.01 8.15
N SER A 9 -8.51 -13.84 9.04
CA SER A 9 -9.92 -14.25 9.03
C SER A 9 -10.93 -13.13 9.28
N VAL A 10 -10.49 -11.97 9.78
CA VAL A 10 -11.36 -10.80 10.00
C VAL A 10 -11.33 -9.79 8.85
N ALA A 11 -10.53 -10.04 7.82
CA ALA A 11 -10.46 -9.22 6.62
C ALA A 11 -11.74 -9.34 5.78
N SER A 12 -12.14 -8.25 5.10
CA SER A 12 -13.50 -8.06 4.60
C SER A 12 -13.97 -9.08 3.58
N SER A 13 -13.07 -9.63 2.76
CA SER A 13 -13.41 -10.54 1.67
C SER A 13 -12.93 -11.98 1.91
N VAL A 14 -12.34 -12.26 3.09
CA VAL A 14 -11.91 -13.60 3.47
C VAL A 14 -13.10 -14.40 3.99
N THR A 15 -13.29 -15.59 3.42
CA THR A 15 -14.31 -16.55 3.88
C THR A 15 -13.67 -17.90 4.13
N ALA A 16 -14.31 -18.74 4.96
CA ALA A 16 -13.83 -20.11 5.20
C ALA A 16 -13.68 -20.91 3.88
N ARG A 17 -14.62 -20.72 2.93
CA ARG A 17 -14.55 -21.34 1.60
C ARG A 17 -13.31 -20.87 0.83
N ARG A 18 -13.08 -19.56 0.73
CA ARG A 18 -11.91 -19.00 0.03
C ARG A 18 -10.60 -19.49 0.66
N ARG A 19 -10.51 -19.48 1.99
CA ARG A 19 -9.37 -20.03 2.75
C ARG A 19 -9.08 -21.47 2.37
N VAL A 20 -10.09 -22.34 2.36
CA VAL A 20 -9.94 -23.76 2.03
C VAL A 20 -9.52 -23.96 0.57
N VAL A 21 -10.13 -23.23 -0.36
CA VAL A 21 -9.79 -23.34 -1.79
C VAL A 21 -8.35 -22.90 -2.06
N VAL A 22 -7.95 -21.74 -1.54
CA VAL A 22 -6.57 -21.22 -1.69
C VAL A 22 -5.57 -22.16 -1.02
N HIS A 23 -5.85 -22.63 0.20
CA HIS A 23 -4.97 -23.58 0.88
C HIS A 23 -4.79 -24.86 0.05
N LYS A 24 -5.89 -25.45 -0.45
CA LYS A 24 -5.83 -26.64 -1.29
C LYS A 24 -5.04 -26.42 -2.58
N ALA A 25 -5.22 -25.26 -3.22
CA ALA A 25 -4.50 -24.92 -4.44
C ALA A 25 -2.98 -24.81 -4.18
N LEU A 26 -2.57 -24.10 -3.13
CA LEU A 26 -1.16 -24.00 -2.74
C LEU A 26 -0.57 -25.36 -2.34
N SER A 27 -1.34 -26.19 -1.62
CA SER A 27 -0.89 -27.51 -1.15
C SER A 27 -0.84 -28.58 -2.23
N ALA A 28 -1.22 -28.28 -3.48
CA ALA A 28 -1.17 -29.26 -4.56
C ALA A 28 0.26 -29.70 -4.84
N ASP A 29 1.19 -28.75 -4.93
CA ASP A 29 2.60 -28.97 -5.32
C ASP A 29 3.61 -28.41 -4.30
N HIS A 30 3.14 -27.93 -3.15
CA HIS A 30 3.98 -27.29 -2.14
C HIS A 30 3.68 -27.78 -0.73
N ASP A 31 4.69 -27.71 0.15
CA ASP A 31 4.55 -27.95 1.59
C ASP A 31 4.02 -26.67 2.25
N VAL A 32 2.74 -26.67 2.62
CA VAL A 32 2.03 -25.47 3.09
C VAL A 32 1.67 -25.59 4.55
N THR A 33 2.14 -24.64 5.35
CA THR A 33 1.70 -24.43 6.73
C THR A 33 0.69 -23.30 6.78
N LEU A 34 -0.54 -23.54 7.24
CA LEU A 34 -1.54 -22.49 7.44
C LEU A 34 -1.40 -21.87 8.83
N ALA A 35 -1.38 -20.54 8.91
CA ALA A 35 -1.37 -19.80 10.17
C ALA A 35 -2.40 -18.66 10.14
N GLU A 36 -3.23 -18.55 11.18
CA GLU A 36 -4.21 -17.48 11.30
C GLU A 36 -3.72 -16.34 12.19
N THR A 37 -3.94 -15.11 11.74
CA THR A 37 -3.65 -13.93 12.55
C THR A 37 -4.69 -13.78 13.65
N SER A 38 -4.27 -13.57 14.90
CA SER A 38 -5.19 -13.40 16.03
C SER A 38 -5.30 -11.96 16.51
N ARG A 39 -4.32 -11.11 16.15
CA ARG A 39 -4.24 -9.70 16.56
C ARG A 39 -3.34 -8.89 15.64
N ARG A 40 -3.41 -7.56 15.76
CA ARG A 40 -2.48 -6.62 15.12
C ARG A 40 -1.03 -6.96 15.46
N GLY A 41 -0.15 -6.90 14.46
CA GLY A 41 1.26 -7.28 14.55
C GLY A 41 1.52 -8.79 14.60
N HIS A 42 0.48 -9.64 14.52
CA HIS A 42 0.70 -11.09 14.51
C HIS A 42 1.34 -11.54 13.19
N ALA A 43 0.94 -10.95 12.05
CA ALA A 43 1.51 -11.30 10.76
C ALA A 43 3.01 -11.00 10.69
N THR A 44 3.48 -9.91 11.32
CA THR A 44 4.91 -9.61 11.45
C THR A 44 5.67 -10.73 12.15
N ARG A 45 5.15 -11.23 13.28
CA ARG A 45 5.82 -12.29 14.05
C ARG A 45 5.81 -13.63 13.32
N LEU A 46 4.70 -13.96 12.65
CA LEU A 46 4.59 -15.16 11.82
C LEU A 46 5.61 -15.12 10.66
N ALA A 47 5.69 -13.99 9.98
CA ALA A 47 6.65 -13.78 8.89
C ALA A 47 8.11 -13.85 9.38
N GLN A 48 8.43 -13.25 10.53
CA GLN A 48 9.76 -13.38 11.14
C GLN A 48 10.11 -14.83 11.49
N SER A 49 9.14 -15.61 11.97
CA SER A 49 9.32 -17.05 12.21
C SER A 49 9.61 -17.77 10.91
N ALA A 50 8.84 -17.48 9.85
CA ALA A 50 9.02 -18.06 8.53
C ALA A 50 10.45 -17.84 8.00
N ALA A 51 10.97 -16.61 8.13
CA ALA A 51 12.33 -16.29 7.71
C ALA A 51 13.39 -17.05 8.53
N ARG A 52 13.22 -17.15 9.85
CA ARG A 52 14.14 -17.90 10.73
C ARG A 52 14.11 -19.40 10.48
N GLU A 53 12.96 -19.93 10.10
CA GLU A 53 12.73 -21.34 9.80
C GLU A 53 12.99 -21.68 8.33
N SER A 54 13.54 -20.72 7.56
CA SER A 54 13.91 -20.88 6.15
C SER A 54 12.74 -21.36 5.27
N TYR A 55 11.57 -20.75 5.45
CA TYR A 55 10.50 -20.85 4.47
C TYR A 55 10.90 -20.12 3.19
N ASP A 56 10.53 -20.69 2.05
CA ASP A 56 10.81 -20.10 0.74
C ASP A 56 9.89 -18.90 0.47
N LEU A 57 8.63 -19.00 0.91
CA LEU A 57 7.58 -18.04 0.59
C LEU A 57 6.59 -17.86 1.76
N VAL A 58 6.23 -16.62 2.03
CA VAL A 58 5.05 -16.26 2.82
C VAL A 58 3.95 -15.79 1.89
N VAL A 59 2.79 -16.44 1.91
CA VAL A 59 1.59 -16.01 1.18
C VAL A 59 0.61 -15.40 2.18
N VAL A 60 0.15 -14.18 1.94
CA VAL A 60 -0.82 -13.49 2.80
C VAL A 60 -2.18 -13.40 2.12
N LEU A 61 -3.20 -14.05 2.69
CA LEU A 61 -4.60 -13.79 2.36
C LEU A 61 -5.18 -12.79 3.37
N GLY A 62 -5.27 -11.52 2.95
CA GLY A 62 -5.66 -10.42 3.82
C GLY A 62 -5.71 -9.07 3.08
N GLY A 63 -5.84 -7.98 3.83
CA GLY A 63 -5.74 -6.62 3.25
C GLY A 63 -4.32 -6.06 3.28
N ASP A 64 -4.14 -4.87 2.70
CA ASP A 64 -2.84 -4.18 2.60
C ASP A 64 -2.13 -4.02 3.96
N GLY A 65 -2.89 -3.82 5.05
CA GLY A 65 -2.31 -3.73 6.40
C GLY A 65 -1.68 -5.04 6.89
N THR A 66 -2.32 -6.19 6.64
CA THR A 66 -1.78 -7.51 7.01
C THR A 66 -0.56 -7.84 6.14
N LEU A 67 -0.62 -7.51 4.85
CA LEU A 67 0.52 -7.65 3.96
C LEU A 67 1.70 -6.79 4.41
N ASN A 68 1.47 -5.53 4.79
CA ASN A 68 2.53 -4.65 5.28
C ASN A 68 3.13 -5.12 6.61
N GLU A 69 2.31 -5.72 7.50
CA GLU A 69 2.83 -6.38 8.71
C GLU A 69 3.77 -7.53 8.36
N ALA A 70 3.40 -8.40 7.41
CA ALA A 70 4.26 -9.49 6.95
C ALA A 70 5.55 -8.97 6.28
N ALA A 71 5.45 -7.94 5.42
CA ALA A 71 6.60 -7.31 4.78
C ALA A 71 7.60 -6.75 5.80
N ASN A 72 7.13 -6.09 6.86
CA ASN A 72 8.01 -5.64 7.95
C ASN A 72 8.69 -6.80 8.70
N GLY A 73 8.09 -7.99 8.68
CA GLY A 73 8.70 -9.20 9.26
C GLY A 73 9.76 -9.86 8.36
N LEU A 74 9.70 -9.62 7.05
CA LEU A 74 10.60 -10.21 6.05
C LEU A 74 11.63 -9.23 5.48
N ALA A 75 11.49 -7.94 5.74
CA ALA A 75 12.39 -6.93 5.20
C ALA A 75 13.86 -7.25 5.52
N GLY A 76 14.69 -7.32 4.47
CA GLY A 76 16.11 -7.69 4.58
C GLY A 76 16.40 -9.18 4.67
N THR A 77 15.38 -10.06 4.54
CA THR A 77 15.54 -11.51 4.46
C THR A 77 15.40 -12.01 3.01
N ASP A 78 15.75 -13.28 2.75
CA ASP A 78 15.58 -13.90 1.43
C ASP A 78 14.25 -14.66 1.27
N THR A 79 13.40 -14.71 2.30
CA THR A 79 12.06 -15.31 2.19
C THR A 79 11.15 -14.40 1.36
N ALA A 80 10.58 -14.96 0.29
CA ALA A 80 9.70 -14.23 -0.61
C ALA A 80 8.35 -13.89 0.06
N LEU A 81 7.68 -12.84 -0.45
CA LEU A 81 6.34 -12.44 -0.02
C LEU A 81 5.40 -12.42 -1.22
N ALA A 82 4.25 -13.08 -1.07
CA ALA A 82 3.13 -12.99 -2.01
C ALA A 82 1.87 -12.52 -1.29
N THR A 83 0.99 -11.86 -2.04
CA THR A 83 -0.29 -11.36 -1.55
C THR A 83 -1.44 -12.01 -2.30
N LEU A 84 -2.54 -12.24 -1.60
CA LEU A 84 -3.83 -12.62 -2.17
C LEU A 84 -4.91 -11.66 -1.63
N PRO A 85 -5.80 -11.14 -2.48
CA PRO A 85 -6.80 -10.15 -2.07
C PRO A 85 -7.73 -10.70 -0.98
N GLY A 86 -7.69 -10.09 0.20
CA GLY A 86 -8.59 -10.40 1.33
C GLY A 86 -9.22 -9.15 1.98
N GLY A 87 -8.76 -7.96 1.59
CA GLY A 87 -9.26 -6.67 2.03
C GLY A 87 -10.24 -6.03 1.04
N SER A 88 -10.57 -4.75 1.30
CA SER A 88 -11.54 -3.99 0.49
C SER A 88 -10.92 -3.27 -0.70
N THR A 89 -9.65 -2.85 -0.58
CA THR A 89 -8.96 -2.06 -1.61
C THR A 89 -7.86 -2.87 -2.31
N ASN A 90 -7.05 -3.61 -1.55
CA ASN A 90 -5.98 -4.48 -2.04
C ASN A 90 -5.04 -3.76 -3.03
N VAL A 91 -4.60 -2.54 -2.67
CA VAL A 91 -3.82 -1.67 -3.57
C VAL A 91 -2.58 -2.41 -4.08
N PHE A 92 -1.84 -3.09 -3.20
CA PHE A 92 -0.61 -3.75 -3.60
C PHE A 92 -0.86 -4.94 -4.54
N ALA A 93 -1.90 -5.73 -4.28
CA ALA A 93 -2.29 -6.82 -5.18
C ALA A 93 -2.64 -6.29 -6.58
N ARG A 94 -3.33 -5.16 -6.64
CA ARG A 94 -3.70 -4.51 -7.90
C ARG A 94 -2.53 -3.84 -8.62
N ILE A 95 -1.54 -3.31 -7.89
CA ILE A 95 -0.26 -2.85 -8.46
C ILE A 95 0.45 -4.02 -9.15
N LEU A 96 0.41 -5.21 -8.57
CA LEU A 96 0.97 -6.44 -9.17
C LEU A 96 0.12 -6.99 -10.34
N GLY A 97 -1.02 -6.38 -10.64
CA GLY A 97 -1.94 -6.86 -11.68
C GLY A 97 -2.74 -8.10 -11.30
N LEU A 98 -2.84 -8.43 -10.00
CA LEU A 98 -3.62 -9.59 -9.56
C LEU A 98 -5.13 -9.32 -9.68
N PRO A 99 -5.93 -10.35 -10.03
CA PRO A 99 -7.38 -10.31 -9.92
C PRO A 99 -7.85 -9.94 -8.51
N ASP A 100 -9.02 -9.31 -8.39
CA ASP A 100 -9.62 -8.97 -7.09
C ASP A 100 -10.19 -10.20 -6.34
N ASP A 101 -10.47 -11.30 -7.05
CA ASP A 101 -10.89 -12.55 -6.44
C ASP A 101 -9.68 -13.40 -6.03
N SER A 102 -9.63 -13.82 -4.76
CA SER A 102 -8.51 -14.60 -4.22
C SER A 102 -8.32 -15.98 -4.86
N VAL A 103 -9.38 -16.59 -5.40
CA VAL A 103 -9.32 -17.89 -6.06
C VAL A 103 -8.75 -17.75 -7.47
N GLU A 104 -9.05 -16.66 -8.16
CA GLU A 104 -8.40 -16.32 -9.43
C GLU A 104 -6.94 -15.92 -9.20
N ALA A 105 -6.68 -15.08 -8.20
CA ALA A 105 -5.34 -14.60 -7.87
C ALA A 105 -4.37 -15.72 -7.46
N VAL A 106 -4.84 -16.79 -6.80
CA VAL A 106 -3.96 -17.92 -6.45
C VAL A 106 -3.49 -18.68 -7.70
N ASN A 107 -4.30 -18.77 -8.76
CA ASN A 107 -3.86 -19.40 -10.01
C ASN A 107 -2.76 -18.57 -10.67
N VAL A 108 -2.92 -17.24 -10.74
CA VAL A 108 -1.90 -16.33 -11.26
C VAL A 108 -0.61 -16.41 -10.44
N LEU A 109 -0.73 -16.52 -9.11
CA LEU A 109 0.42 -16.72 -8.24
C LEU A 109 1.15 -18.04 -8.55
N LEU A 110 0.42 -19.15 -8.68
CA LEU A 110 1.02 -20.45 -8.98
C LEU A 110 1.74 -20.44 -10.35
N GLU A 111 1.12 -19.87 -11.38
CA GLU A 111 1.74 -19.69 -12.69
C GLU A 111 3.04 -18.87 -12.61
N ALA A 112 3.06 -17.81 -11.80
CA ALA A 112 4.26 -17.01 -11.57
C ALA A 112 5.35 -17.78 -10.83
N LEU A 113 4.99 -18.64 -9.85
CA LEU A 113 5.93 -19.49 -9.14
C LEU A 113 6.54 -20.56 -10.05
N ASP A 114 5.74 -21.20 -10.90
CA ASP A 114 6.21 -22.19 -11.87
C ASP A 114 7.18 -21.58 -12.89
N ALA A 115 6.95 -20.31 -13.26
CA ALA A 115 7.84 -19.53 -14.12
C ALA A 115 9.09 -18.99 -13.39
N GLY A 116 9.23 -19.19 -12.08
CA GLY A 116 10.33 -18.64 -11.28
C GLY A 116 10.31 -17.12 -11.18
N ASN A 117 9.14 -16.48 -11.33
CA ASN A 117 8.98 -15.03 -11.37
C ASN A 117 8.97 -14.43 -9.97
N ILE A 118 10.17 -14.35 -9.36
CA ILE A 118 10.39 -13.75 -8.04
C ILE A 118 11.31 -12.53 -8.21
N ASN A 119 10.79 -11.34 -7.95
CA ASN A 119 11.51 -10.08 -8.14
C ASN A 119 11.79 -9.38 -6.81
N ARG A 120 12.97 -8.76 -6.71
CA ARG A 120 13.27 -7.82 -5.61
C ARG A 120 12.52 -6.51 -5.88
N ILE A 121 11.91 -5.96 -4.82
CA ILE A 121 11.25 -4.66 -4.83
C ILE A 121 11.93 -3.72 -3.82
N GLY A 122 11.90 -2.42 -4.10
CA GLY A 122 12.26 -1.39 -3.14
C GLY A 122 11.20 -1.29 -2.04
N LEU A 123 11.61 -0.94 -0.83
CA LEU A 123 10.72 -0.58 0.27
C LEU A 123 11.03 0.84 0.71
N GLY A 124 10.01 1.61 1.05
CA GLY A 124 10.20 2.85 1.79
C GLY A 124 10.24 2.58 3.30
N ALA A 125 10.88 3.45 4.06
CA ALA A 125 10.97 3.34 5.51
C ALA A 125 10.80 4.69 6.20
N VAL A 126 10.08 4.68 7.33
CA VAL A 126 9.90 5.84 8.22
C VAL A 126 10.18 5.37 9.64
N GLU A 127 11.16 5.99 10.31
CA GLU A 127 11.53 5.67 11.70
C GLU A 127 11.71 4.16 11.97
N GLY A 128 12.31 3.44 11.02
CA GLY A 128 12.57 2.00 11.13
C GLY A 128 11.39 1.09 10.77
N ARG A 129 10.25 1.64 10.36
CA ARG A 129 9.08 0.88 9.86
C ARG A 129 8.97 0.99 8.35
N TYR A 130 8.85 -0.16 7.67
CA TYR A 130 8.74 -0.23 6.23
C TYR A 130 7.29 -0.03 5.73
N PHE A 131 7.16 0.48 4.51
CA PHE A 131 5.94 0.51 3.73
C PHE A 131 6.17 -0.05 2.32
N LEU A 132 5.14 -0.72 1.78
CA LEU A 132 5.21 -1.43 0.51
C LEU A 132 4.95 -0.57 -0.74
N PHE A 133 4.16 0.49 -0.63
CA PHE A 133 3.74 1.28 -1.81
C PHE A 133 3.70 2.79 -1.56
N HIS A 134 3.25 3.26 -0.38
CA HIS A 134 3.35 4.68 -0.04
C HIS A 134 3.25 4.97 1.46
N CYS A 135 3.62 6.20 1.82
CA CYS A 135 3.38 6.84 3.11
C CYS A 135 2.94 8.30 2.86
N GLY A 136 1.84 8.70 3.50
CA GLY A 136 1.39 10.09 3.52
C GLY A 136 1.82 10.81 4.80
N VAL A 137 2.35 12.02 4.66
CA VAL A 137 2.74 12.90 5.77
C VAL A 137 2.00 14.24 5.66
N GLY A 138 1.47 14.72 6.78
CA GLY A 138 0.60 15.89 6.83
C GLY A 138 -0.87 15.49 6.75
N PHE A 139 -1.64 16.20 5.92
CA PHE A 139 -3.10 16.10 5.91
C PHE A 139 -3.67 14.65 5.80
N ASP A 140 -3.03 13.74 5.07
CA ASP A 140 -3.48 12.35 4.92
C ASP A 140 -3.45 11.54 6.22
N ALA A 141 -2.48 11.78 7.11
CA ALA A 141 -2.45 11.14 8.43
C ALA A 141 -3.66 11.58 9.29
N ALA A 142 -4.07 12.84 9.18
CA ALA A 142 -5.26 13.37 9.87
C ALA A 142 -6.57 12.80 9.28
N VAL A 143 -6.63 12.58 7.96
CA VAL A 143 -7.76 11.91 7.30
C VAL A 143 -7.88 10.45 7.76
N VAL A 144 -6.77 9.70 7.75
CA VAL A 144 -6.74 8.31 8.24
C VAL A 144 -7.16 8.23 9.70
N GLU A 145 -6.65 9.12 10.57
CA GLU A 145 -7.04 9.18 11.99
C GLU A 145 -8.55 9.43 12.17
N GLN A 146 -9.14 10.34 11.39
CA GLN A 146 -10.58 10.61 11.45
C GLN A 146 -11.43 9.44 10.97
N VAL A 147 -10.96 8.73 9.93
CA VAL A 147 -11.63 7.52 9.46
C VAL A 147 -11.56 6.43 10.54
N GLU A 148 -10.42 6.23 11.22
CA GLU A 148 -10.27 5.34 12.38
C GLU A 148 -11.22 5.63 13.55
N ARG A 149 -11.56 6.90 13.79
CA ARG A 149 -12.48 7.28 14.88
C ARG A 149 -13.97 7.02 14.61
N ARG A 150 -14.38 6.70 13.37
CA ARG A 150 -15.81 6.58 12.99
C ARG A 150 -16.42 5.16 13.09
N GLY A 151 -15.75 4.21 13.76
CA GLY A 151 -16.38 2.96 14.24
C GLY A 151 -16.63 1.86 13.18
N PRO A 152 -17.35 0.77 13.54
CA PRO A 152 -17.34 -0.53 12.83
C PRO A 152 -18.10 -0.58 11.49
N TRP A 153 -18.81 0.48 11.10
CA TRP A 153 -19.56 0.57 9.84
C TRP A 153 -18.68 0.57 8.57
N LYS A 154 -17.35 0.69 8.77
CA LYS A 154 -16.31 0.61 7.73
C LYS A 154 -16.37 -0.62 6.83
N ARG A 155 -16.86 -1.77 7.35
CA ARG A 155 -16.93 -3.00 6.56
C ARG A 155 -17.94 -2.93 5.40
N TRP A 156 -18.88 -1.98 5.43
CA TRP A 156 -20.00 -1.91 4.48
C TRP A 156 -20.00 -0.65 3.59
N ALA A 157 -19.18 0.36 3.89
CA ALA A 157 -19.33 1.68 3.26
C ALA A 157 -18.40 1.97 2.05
N GLY A 158 -17.45 1.08 1.74
CA GLY A 158 -16.59 1.18 0.55
C GLY A 158 -15.77 2.48 0.40
N HIS A 159 -15.12 2.62 -0.77
CA HIS A 159 -14.36 3.80 -1.21
C HIS A 159 -15.04 5.18 -1.02
N PRO A 160 -16.36 5.34 -1.20
CA PRO A 160 -17.00 6.65 -1.11
C PRO A 160 -16.92 7.28 0.29
N LEU A 161 -16.91 6.48 1.36
CA LEU A 161 -16.80 7.00 2.72
C LEU A 161 -15.39 7.48 3.04
N PHE A 162 -14.35 6.84 2.47
CA PHE A 162 -12.96 7.31 2.58
C PHE A 162 -12.78 8.66 1.89
N ILE A 163 -13.34 8.81 0.68
CA ILE A 163 -13.30 10.06 -0.08
C ILE A 163 -14.12 11.14 0.62
N TYR A 164 -15.31 10.80 1.14
CA TYR A 164 -16.17 11.74 1.89
C TYR A 164 -15.53 12.18 3.21
N ALA A 165 -14.91 11.27 3.96
CA ALA A 165 -14.20 11.61 5.19
C ALA A 165 -12.96 12.47 4.90
N ALA A 166 -12.19 12.14 3.86
CA ALA A 166 -11.08 12.97 3.38
C ALA A 166 -11.54 14.39 3.05
N VAL A 167 -12.69 14.54 2.38
CA VAL A 167 -13.28 15.82 1.99
C VAL A 167 -13.89 16.58 3.19
N ASP A 168 -14.55 15.92 4.14
CA ASP A 168 -15.14 16.56 5.33
C ASP A 168 -14.07 17.04 6.33
N THR A 169 -13.02 16.23 6.55
CA THR A 169 -11.84 16.65 7.33
C THR A 169 -11.13 17.83 6.65
N TRP A 170 -11.09 17.84 5.31
CA TRP A 170 -10.51 18.91 4.48
C TRP A 170 -11.28 20.24 4.60
N ILE A 171 -12.61 20.20 4.73
CA ILE A 171 -13.46 21.40 4.85
C ILE A 171 -13.31 22.07 6.22
N ARG A 172 -13.10 21.30 7.30
CA ARG A 172 -13.33 21.81 8.67
C ARG A 172 -12.08 22.11 9.51
N ARG A 173 -10.87 21.66 9.13
CA ARG A 173 -9.71 21.68 10.06
C ARG A 173 -8.36 22.15 9.50
N VAL A 174 -8.26 22.51 8.22
CA VAL A 174 -6.99 22.96 7.67
C VAL A 174 -6.89 24.48 7.74
N ASP A 175 -5.89 24.97 8.47
CA ASP A 175 -5.46 26.37 8.35
C ASP A 175 -4.81 26.55 6.97
N ARG A 176 -5.48 27.32 6.10
CA ARG A 176 -5.11 27.49 4.68
C ARG A 176 -3.98 28.51 4.47
N GLY A 177 -3.55 29.19 5.54
CA GLY A 177 -2.61 30.31 5.46
C GLY A 177 -1.13 29.96 5.64
N ASN A 178 -0.80 28.80 6.24
CA ASN A 178 0.58 28.46 6.56
C ASN A 178 0.86 26.96 6.36
N PRO A 179 1.68 26.55 5.37
CA PRO A 179 2.00 25.14 5.14
C PRO A 179 2.83 24.60 6.33
N PRO A 180 2.28 23.66 7.13
CA PRO A 180 2.95 23.17 8.33
C PRO A 180 4.09 22.18 8.04
N LEU A 181 4.13 21.63 6.82
CA LEU A 181 5.12 20.63 6.43
C LEU A 181 6.29 21.29 5.71
N ARG A 182 7.50 21.01 6.21
CA ARG A 182 8.76 21.27 5.51
C ARG A 182 9.28 19.93 5.02
N VAL A 183 9.73 19.90 3.77
CA VAL A 183 10.37 18.72 3.19
C VAL A 183 11.84 19.06 3.01
N ILE A 184 12.68 18.35 3.73
CA ILE A 184 14.12 18.56 3.76
C ILE A 184 14.79 17.37 3.07
N ASP A 185 15.77 17.65 2.21
CA ASP A 185 16.52 16.61 1.52
C ASP A 185 17.60 15.96 2.42
N ALA A 186 18.31 14.98 1.87
CA ALA A 186 19.41 14.29 2.54
C ALA A 186 20.55 15.22 3.00
N ASN A 187 20.71 16.38 2.37
CA ASN A 187 21.77 17.35 2.65
C ASN A 187 21.33 18.40 3.69
N GLY A 188 20.12 18.30 4.23
CA GLY A 188 19.56 19.30 5.14
C GLY A 188 19.04 20.55 4.43
N GLN A 189 18.94 20.55 3.10
CA GLN A 189 18.38 21.66 2.34
C GLN A 189 16.86 21.54 2.30
N GLU A 190 16.17 22.64 2.62
CA GLU A 190 14.73 22.72 2.47
C GLU A 190 14.37 22.68 0.98
N ARG A 191 13.77 21.56 0.55
CA ARG A 191 13.31 21.37 -0.83
C ARG A 191 12.04 22.14 -1.08
N THR A 192 11.06 21.98 -0.19
CA THR A 192 9.76 22.62 -0.35
C THR A 192 8.99 22.74 0.96
N ARG A 193 7.92 23.54 0.93
CA ARG A 193 6.89 23.59 1.97
C ARG A 193 5.55 23.21 1.37
N GLY A 194 4.76 22.49 2.14
CA GLY A 194 3.44 22.08 1.71
C GLY A 194 2.50 21.78 2.87
N HIS A 195 1.30 21.38 2.50
CA HIS A 195 0.29 20.95 3.45
C HIS A 195 0.22 19.42 3.56
N PHE A 196 0.74 18.74 2.54
CA PHE A 196 0.64 17.31 2.40
C PHE A 196 1.76 16.80 1.50
N SER A 197 2.42 15.72 1.87
CA SER A 197 3.38 15.03 1.01
C SER A 197 3.10 13.53 0.99
N ILE A 198 3.15 12.94 -0.20
CA ILE A 198 3.08 11.50 -0.40
C ILE A 198 4.45 11.04 -0.82
N ILE A 199 5.00 10.06 -0.12
CA ILE A 199 6.22 9.37 -0.49
C ILE A 199 5.82 7.98 -0.97
N MET A 200 6.24 7.59 -2.17
CA MET A 200 5.81 6.36 -2.83
C MET A 200 6.98 5.63 -3.51
N ASN A 201 6.87 4.31 -3.59
CA ASN A 201 7.81 3.42 -4.31
C ASN A 201 7.07 2.60 -5.37
N ALA A 202 5.83 2.94 -5.67
CA ALA A 202 5.00 2.26 -6.66
C ALA A 202 3.95 3.21 -7.22
N ASN A 203 3.54 2.95 -8.45
CA ASN A 203 2.38 3.56 -9.09
C ASN A 203 1.39 2.44 -9.51
N PRO A 204 0.07 2.67 -9.46
CA PRO A 204 -0.63 3.87 -9.02
C PRO A 204 -0.52 4.17 -7.51
N TYR A 205 -0.76 5.44 -7.14
CA TYR A 205 -0.88 5.85 -5.73
C TYR A 205 -2.01 5.08 -5.03
N THR A 206 -3.17 5.01 -5.69
CA THR A 206 -4.33 4.26 -5.23
C THR A 206 -5.28 4.00 -6.40
N PHE A 207 -6.43 3.41 -6.11
CA PHE A 207 -7.49 3.20 -7.10
C PHE A 207 -8.77 3.88 -6.64
N LEU A 208 -9.56 4.43 -7.58
CA LEU A 208 -10.92 4.90 -7.37
C LEU A 208 -11.88 3.95 -8.09
N GLY A 209 -12.45 2.99 -7.36
CA GLY A 209 -13.12 1.85 -7.96
C GLY A 209 -12.12 1.04 -8.79
N ASN A 210 -12.34 0.92 -10.10
CA ASN A 210 -11.45 0.19 -11.02
C ASN A 210 -10.42 1.11 -11.71
N ARG A 211 -10.47 2.43 -11.47
CA ARG A 211 -9.57 3.38 -12.13
C ARG A 211 -8.33 3.62 -11.28
N ALA A 212 -7.16 3.45 -11.87
CA ALA A 212 -5.89 3.84 -11.25
C ALA A 212 -5.81 5.37 -11.10
N PHE A 213 -5.34 5.81 -9.95
CA PHE A 213 -5.08 7.22 -9.65
C PHE A 213 -3.57 7.39 -9.60
N GLU A 214 -2.99 7.92 -10.68
CA GLU A 214 -1.56 7.95 -10.88
C GLU A 214 -1.00 9.34 -10.59
N LEU A 215 0.00 9.39 -9.71
CA LEU A 215 0.67 10.65 -9.36
C LEU A 215 2.02 10.78 -10.07
N VAL A 216 2.70 9.64 -10.28
CA VAL A 216 4.01 9.53 -10.92
C VAL A 216 3.95 8.31 -11.86
N PRO A 217 3.37 8.45 -13.07
CA PRO A 217 3.06 7.33 -13.98
C PRO A 217 4.24 6.39 -14.27
N GLU A 218 5.45 6.94 -14.30
CA GLU A 218 6.70 6.25 -14.62
C GLU A 218 7.31 5.45 -13.45
N LEU A 219 6.77 5.57 -12.24
CA LEU A 219 7.34 4.96 -11.04
C LEU A 219 7.05 3.46 -10.96
N THR A 220 8.11 2.64 -10.88
CA THR A 220 8.03 1.19 -10.72
C THR A 220 8.46 0.74 -9.32
N LEU A 221 8.16 -0.51 -8.97
CA LEU A 221 8.55 -1.12 -7.70
C LEU A 221 10.07 -1.26 -7.50
N GLN A 222 10.88 -1.04 -8.54
CA GLN A 222 12.34 -1.15 -8.48
C GLN A 222 13.03 0.23 -8.42
N ASP A 223 12.28 1.30 -8.66
CA ASP A 223 12.81 2.65 -8.64
C ASP A 223 13.05 3.13 -7.20
N PRO A 224 13.94 4.12 -7.02
CA PRO A 224 13.98 4.88 -5.78
C PRO A 224 12.64 5.58 -5.50
N LEU A 225 12.48 6.12 -4.29
CA LEU A 225 11.23 6.76 -3.91
C LEU A 225 10.91 7.98 -4.80
N ALA A 226 9.63 8.26 -4.95
CA ALA A 226 9.14 9.55 -5.38
C ALA A 226 8.45 10.27 -4.22
N ALA A 227 8.56 11.59 -4.18
CA ALA A 227 7.84 12.45 -3.26
C ALA A 227 6.98 13.45 -4.02
N VAL A 228 5.70 13.49 -3.69
CA VAL A 228 4.72 14.41 -4.28
C VAL A 228 4.17 15.28 -3.17
N THR A 229 4.57 16.55 -3.14
CA THR A 229 4.17 17.52 -2.11
C THR A 229 3.20 18.54 -2.68
N LEU A 230 2.02 18.66 -2.05
CA LEU A 230 1.04 19.69 -2.37
C LEU A 230 1.38 20.98 -1.63
N LYS A 231 1.74 22.01 -2.40
CA LYS A 231 2.10 23.34 -1.88
C LYS A 231 0.85 24.12 -1.45
N GLU A 232 -0.24 23.99 -2.20
CA GLU A 232 -1.49 24.72 -1.97
C GLU A 232 -2.70 23.78 -1.84
N LEU A 233 -3.63 24.09 -0.93
CA LEU A 233 -4.89 23.38 -0.73
C LEU A 233 -6.08 24.23 -1.17
N ASN A 234 -6.20 24.48 -2.47
CA ASN A 234 -7.38 25.15 -3.03
C ASN A 234 -8.12 24.23 -4.03
N LEU A 235 -9.46 24.22 -4.01
CA LEU A 235 -10.27 23.33 -4.87
C LEU A 235 -10.03 23.56 -6.37
N ARG A 236 -9.68 24.79 -6.74
CA ARG A 236 -9.39 25.17 -8.12
C ARG A 236 -8.13 24.50 -8.67
N THR A 237 -7.18 24.13 -7.81
CA THR A 237 -5.94 23.44 -8.19
C THR A 237 -6.03 21.94 -7.98
N LEU A 238 -6.79 21.47 -7.00
CA LEU A 238 -6.98 20.03 -6.74
C LEU A 238 -7.79 19.32 -7.82
N GLY A 239 -8.86 19.94 -8.32
CA GLY A 239 -9.71 19.34 -9.36
C GLY A 239 -8.92 18.97 -10.63
N PRO A 240 -8.15 19.91 -11.22
CA PRO A 240 -7.30 19.62 -12.38
C PRO A 240 -6.20 18.58 -12.10
N VAL A 241 -5.64 18.54 -10.89
CA VAL A 241 -4.65 17.51 -10.50
C VAL A 241 -5.31 16.13 -10.45
N ALA A 242 -6.46 16.01 -9.80
CA ALA A 242 -7.20 14.75 -9.72
C ALA A 242 -7.67 14.27 -11.09
N ALA A 243 -8.13 15.18 -11.95
CA ALA A 243 -8.55 14.85 -13.32
C ALA A 243 -7.36 14.33 -14.16
N ALA A 244 -6.19 14.98 -14.06
CA ALA A 244 -4.99 14.55 -14.76
C ALA A 244 -4.48 13.19 -14.25
N ALA A 245 -4.48 12.98 -12.92
CA ALA A 245 -4.11 11.70 -12.30
C ALA A 245 -5.01 10.54 -12.75
N LEU A 246 -6.31 10.78 -12.92
CA LEU A 246 -7.28 9.80 -13.43
C LEU A 246 -7.24 9.60 -14.96
N ALA A 247 -6.59 10.53 -15.66
CA ALA A 247 -6.36 10.48 -17.09
C ALA A 247 -4.95 10.01 -17.44
N HIS A 248 -4.17 9.55 -16.46
CA HIS A 248 -2.79 9.09 -16.63
C HIS A 248 -1.87 10.16 -17.26
N GLN A 249 -2.17 11.43 -17.00
CA GLN A 249 -1.40 12.55 -17.54
C GLN A 249 -0.30 12.95 -16.55
N PRO A 250 0.92 13.26 -17.03
CA PRO A 250 1.99 13.76 -16.17
C PRO A 250 1.55 14.99 -15.36
N LEU A 251 1.95 15.02 -14.09
CA LEU A 251 1.65 16.11 -13.15
C LEU A 251 2.82 17.09 -12.99
N GLU A 252 3.95 16.83 -13.65
CA GLU A 252 5.16 17.65 -13.62
C GLU A 252 4.90 19.08 -14.10
N GLY A 253 5.65 20.04 -13.56
CA GLY A 253 5.53 21.46 -13.93
C GLY A 253 4.32 22.20 -13.37
N ARG A 254 3.40 21.53 -12.67
CA ARG A 254 2.27 22.18 -12.00
C ARG A 254 2.73 22.98 -10.79
N LYS A 255 2.48 24.29 -10.77
CA LYS A 255 2.96 25.23 -9.73
C LYS A 255 2.54 24.85 -8.30
N ASN A 256 1.40 24.19 -8.13
CA ASN A 256 0.86 23.78 -6.83
C ASN A 256 1.41 22.44 -6.32
N LEU A 257 2.27 21.77 -7.10
CA LEU A 257 2.90 20.50 -6.74
C LEU A 257 4.43 20.65 -6.74
N ASP A 258 5.08 19.97 -5.80
CA ASP A 258 6.48 19.57 -5.92
C ASP A 258 6.49 18.07 -6.25
N ILE A 259 7.17 17.68 -7.32
CA ILE A 259 7.38 16.26 -7.63
C ILE A 259 8.90 16.03 -7.64
N ALA A 260 9.32 15.04 -6.88
CA ALA A 260 10.69 14.59 -6.77
C ALA A 260 10.74 13.10 -7.08
N THR A 261 11.50 12.69 -8.08
CA THR A 261 11.81 11.27 -8.34
C THR A 261 13.26 10.99 -7.95
N GLY A 262 13.64 9.72 -7.80
CA GLY A 262 15.01 9.37 -7.42
C GLY A 262 15.35 9.64 -5.94
N VAL A 263 14.35 9.83 -5.08
CA VAL A 263 14.51 10.16 -3.68
C VAL A 263 15.01 8.94 -2.90
N ARG A 264 16.10 9.14 -2.13
CA ARG A 264 16.65 8.09 -1.24
C ARG A 264 16.36 8.35 0.24
N SER A 265 16.21 9.61 0.62
CA SER A 265 15.88 10.01 1.99
C SER A 265 15.29 11.41 2.01
N LEU A 266 14.36 11.64 2.94
CA LEU A 266 13.78 12.93 3.26
C LEU A 266 13.64 13.05 4.78
N VAL A 267 13.60 14.29 5.27
CA VAL A 267 13.28 14.66 6.66
C VAL A 267 12.09 15.62 6.66
#